data_AF-A0A395MMP9-F1
#
_entry.id   AF-A0A395MMP9-F1
#
_cell.length_a   1.000
_cell.length_b   1.000
_cell.length_c   1.000
_cell.angle_alpha   90.00
_cell.angle_beta   90.00
_cell.angle_gamma   90.00
#
_symmetry.space_group_name_H-M   'P 1'
#
loop_
_entity.id
_entity.type
_entity.pdbx_description
1 polymer ?
#
loop_
_entity_poly.entity_id
_entity_poly.type
_entity_poly.pdbx_seq_one_letter_code
_entity_poly.pdbx_strand_id
1 'polypeptide(L)'
;MAPKNDLESSYYTYFFSDIINHLEISPALNKDFWKKTLLEPSQSSLCIKHAVLAVGATHLRYSRTGTGQFLPASLDMFILSNYNEAISKLANSQNKEPDLSTILTCCILFIILESLRGDFEEAVRHLESGIKILSNHRPQTLLPNNELQELATIFHAISSQVAIFAEDRIFPDVTHLLMPPKKQRRKTNGEFRDLDEAEDIMNKFDDMINHISWDLEQDWEDEESECVAQWVKLREGVLTWETQFNRLLSRINTDDFKERILNLRIQHKLWEVLLEGECNEDQAAITPQDCNVLLDQVQQLWCNPSHSHFGLKIDLTAALYQLYVYCEDDAVRQRIITMLRSQRRREIVWDSGELADFLERDLWQRALGFQEERWPDIGPSKEEGALLVFRPKR
;
A
#
# COMPACT_ATOMS: atom_id res chain seq x y z
N MET A 1 36.17 -10.39 -5.75
CA MET A 1 35.48 -9.44 -4.85
C MET A 1 35.60 -8.07 -5.49
N ALA A 2 34.49 -7.44 -5.89
CA ALA A 2 34.52 -6.03 -6.26
C ALA A 2 34.89 -5.20 -5.02
N PRO A 3 35.69 -4.13 -5.14
CA PRO A 3 36.01 -3.27 -4.01
C PRO A 3 34.72 -2.64 -3.43
N LYS A 4 34.72 -2.38 -2.12
CA LYS A 4 33.53 -1.91 -1.36
C LYS A 4 32.83 -0.71 -2.02
N ASN A 5 33.60 0.23 -2.55
CA ASN A 5 33.08 1.43 -3.23
C ASN A 5 32.32 1.12 -4.53
N ASP A 6 32.68 0.06 -5.25
CA ASP A 6 32.02 -0.32 -6.51
C ASP A 6 30.64 -0.94 -6.24
N LEU A 7 30.52 -1.74 -5.16
CA LEU A 7 29.24 -2.29 -4.71
C LEU A 7 28.31 -1.20 -4.21
N GLU A 8 28.81 -0.27 -3.39
CA GLU A 8 28.02 0.88 -2.92
C GLU A 8 27.51 1.71 -4.11
N SER A 9 28.38 2.03 -5.07
CA SER A 9 27.99 2.75 -6.28
C SER A 9 26.92 2.01 -7.09
N SER A 10 27.05 0.68 -7.23
CA SER A 10 26.09 -0.14 -7.97
C SER A 10 24.71 -0.19 -7.30
N TYR A 11 24.63 -0.42 -5.99
CA TYR A 11 23.34 -0.48 -5.29
C TYR A 11 22.66 0.88 -5.18
N TYR A 12 23.46 1.93 -4.98
CA TYR A 12 22.95 3.30 -4.97
C TYR A 12 22.36 3.66 -6.34
N THR A 13 23.09 3.38 -7.43
CA THR A 13 22.61 3.63 -8.79
C THR A 13 21.33 2.84 -9.05
N TYR A 14 21.36 1.53 -8.79
CA TYR A 14 20.21 0.63 -8.99
C TYR A 14 18.95 1.11 -8.26
N PHE A 15 19.08 1.65 -7.05
CA PHE A 15 17.96 2.20 -6.31
C PHE A 15 17.30 3.38 -7.05
N PHE A 16 18.09 4.36 -7.48
CA PHE A 16 17.56 5.55 -8.14
C PHE A 16 17.21 5.35 -9.62
N SER A 17 17.79 4.36 -10.31
CA SER A 17 17.51 4.07 -11.71
C SER A 17 16.34 3.13 -11.93
N ASP A 18 16.16 2.14 -11.04
CA ASP A 18 15.21 1.06 -11.24
C ASP A 18 14.14 1.05 -10.15
N ILE A 19 14.54 0.92 -8.88
CA ILE A 19 13.61 0.66 -7.77
C ILE A 19 12.58 1.79 -7.61
N ILE A 20 13.02 3.04 -7.59
CA ILE A 20 12.12 4.19 -7.34
C ILE A 20 10.95 4.26 -8.33
N ASN A 21 11.14 3.84 -9.59
CA ASN A 21 10.06 3.88 -10.58
C ASN A 21 8.94 2.88 -10.27
N HIS A 22 9.17 1.93 -9.36
CA HIS A 22 8.18 0.95 -8.91
C HIS A 22 7.57 1.31 -7.54
N LEU A 23 8.06 2.36 -6.86
CA LEU A 23 7.60 2.80 -5.54
C LEU A 23 6.49 3.87 -5.60
N GLU A 24 5.85 4.07 -6.75
CA GLU A 24 4.82 5.11 -6.90
C GLU A 24 3.54 4.74 -6.11
N ILE A 25 3.19 5.57 -5.12
CA ILE A 25 1.96 5.44 -4.30
C ILE A 25 0.89 6.46 -4.73
N SER A 26 1.35 7.64 -5.15
CA SER A 26 0.52 8.75 -5.59
C SER A 26 1.21 9.46 -6.75
N PRO A 27 0.46 9.97 -7.74
CA PRO A 27 1.00 10.81 -8.81
C PRO A 27 1.75 12.05 -8.29
N ALA A 28 1.45 12.50 -7.07
CA ALA A 28 2.15 13.59 -6.40
C ALA A 28 3.61 13.22 -6.06
N LEU A 29 3.91 11.94 -5.88
CA LEU A 29 5.21 11.39 -5.49
C LEU A 29 6.03 10.99 -6.72
N ASN A 30 6.19 11.95 -7.63
CA ASN A 30 6.84 11.76 -8.93
C ASN A 30 8.38 11.83 -8.81
N LYS A 31 9.06 11.78 -9.96
CA LYS A 31 10.54 11.86 -10.02
C LYS A 31 11.13 13.08 -9.30
N ASP A 32 10.46 14.24 -9.32
CA ASP A 32 10.94 15.43 -8.64
C ASP A 32 10.85 15.29 -7.12
N PHE A 33 9.80 14.64 -6.62
CA PHE A 33 9.66 14.32 -5.20
C PHE A 33 10.83 13.44 -4.74
N TRP A 34 11.06 12.29 -5.39
CA TRP A 34 12.14 11.38 -5.01
C TRP A 34 13.52 12.01 -5.15
N LYS A 35 13.69 12.92 -6.11
CA LYS A 35 14.93 13.67 -6.24
C LYS A 35 15.18 14.57 -5.03
N LYS A 36 14.19 15.38 -4.64
CA LYS A 36 14.34 16.39 -3.57
C LYS A 36 14.33 15.78 -2.17
N THR A 37 13.45 14.82 -1.94
CA THR A 37 13.20 14.24 -0.60
C THR A 37 14.17 13.10 -0.28
N LEU A 38 14.77 12.49 -1.31
CA LEU A 38 15.61 11.31 -1.13
C LEU A 38 16.99 11.41 -1.80
N LEU A 39 17.10 11.71 -3.10
CA LEU A 39 18.39 11.72 -3.81
C LEU A 39 19.34 12.82 -3.35
N GLU A 40 18.86 14.05 -3.24
CA GLU A 40 19.68 15.19 -2.80
C GLU A 40 20.08 15.03 -1.31
N PRO A 41 19.16 14.67 -0.39
CA PRO A 41 19.51 14.37 1.00
C PRO A 41 20.49 13.21 1.16
N SER A 42 20.38 12.13 0.37
CA SER A 42 21.28 10.97 0.47
C SER A 42 22.73 11.27 0.06
N GLN A 43 23.00 12.39 -0.61
CA GLN A 43 24.37 12.82 -0.93
C GLN A 43 25.07 13.49 0.25
N SER A 44 24.32 14.10 1.17
CA SER A 44 24.85 14.86 2.31
C SER A 44 24.64 14.16 3.66
N SER A 45 23.56 13.39 3.80
CA SER A 45 23.21 12.65 5.01
C SER A 45 23.66 11.20 4.92
N LEU A 46 24.61 10.81 5.78
CA LEU A 46 25.13 9.44 5.81
C LEU A 46 24.07 8.41 6.23
N CYS A 47 23.13 8.76 7.11
CA CYS A 47 22.08 7.83 7.52
C CYS A 47 21.16 7.47 6.34
N ILE A 48 20.73 8.47 5.57
CA ILE A 48 19.91 8.27 4.36
C ILE A 48 20.71 7.48 3.31
N LYS A 49 21.98 7.83 3.10
CA LYS A 49 22.84 7.08 2.16
C LYS A 49 22.91 5.60 2.49
N HIS A 50 23.17 5.26 3.76
CA HIS A 50 23.26 3.88 4.20
C HIS A 50 21.91 3.15 4.09
N ALA A 51 20.80 3.81 4.42
CA ALA A 51 19.46 3.24 4.25
C ALA A 51 19.16 2.94 2.77
N VAL A 52 19.45 3.86 1.85
CA VAL A 52 19.32 3.66 0.39
C VAL A 52 20.13 2.46 -0.09
N LEU A 53 21.39 2.34 0.35
CA LEU A 53 22.25 1.20 0.01
C LEU A 53 21.67 -0.13 0.49
N ALA A 54 21.15 -0.16 1.72
CA ALA A 54 20.54 -1.33 2.30
C ALA A 54 19.26 -1.73 1.54
N VAL A 55 18.40 -0.78 1.19
CA VAL A 55 17.20 -1.03 0.37
C VAL A 55 17.58 -1.55 -1.02
N GLY A 56 18.53 -0.90 -1.70
CA GLY A 56 19.00 -1.33 -3.03
C GLY A 56 19.51 -2.77 -3.05
N ALA A 57 20.29 -3.15 -2.04
CA ALA A 57 20.79 -4.52 -1.88
C ALA A 57 19.69 -5.52 -1.50
N THR A 58 18.74 -5.11 -0.64
CA THR A 58 17.61 -5.94 -0.22
C THR A 58 16.65 -6.21 -1.37
N HIS A 59 16.33 -5.19 -2.18
CA HIS A 59 15.51 -5.36 -3.37
C HIS A 59 16.17 -6.31 -4.37
N LEU A 60 17.48 -6.18 -4.60
CA LEU A 60 18.19 -7.13 -5.47
C LEU A 60 18.08 -8.57 -4.95
N ARG A 61 18.21 -8.77 -3.62
CA ARG A 61 18.02 -10.08 -2.99
C ARG A 61 16.60 -10.59 -3.24
N TYR A 62 15.60 -9.76 -3.00
CA TYR A 62 14.20 -10.08 -3.25
C TYR A 62 13.98 -10.49 -4.71
N SER A 63 14.46 -9.69 -5.68
CA SER A 63 14.25 -9.96 -7.11
C SER A 63 14.96 -11.20 -7.65
N ARG A 64 16.06 -11.63 -7.03
CA ARG A 64 16.81 -12.82 -7.45
C ARG A 64 16.45 -14.09 -6.70
N THR A 65 15.84 -13.98 -5.52
CA THR A 65 15.45 -15.15 -4.75
C THR A 65 14.40 -15.97 -5.52
N GLY A 66 14.61 -17.28 -5.62
CA GLY A 66 13.77 -18.20 -6.42
C GLY A 66 14.10 -18.29 -7.91
N THR A 67 14.95 -17.40 -8.45
CA THR A 67 15.30 -17.38 -9.89
C THR A 67 16.45 -18.32 -10.29
N GLY A 68 17.06 -19.01 -9.31
CA GLY A 68 18.28 -19.80 -9.52
C GLY A 68 19.54 -18.96 -9.79
N GLN A 69 19.44 -17.63 -9.82
CA GLN A 69 20.59 -16.74 -9.97
C GLN A 69 21.45 -16.72 -8.70
N PHE A 70 22.78 -16.71 -8.88
CA PHE A 70 23.72 -16.64 -7.77
C PHE A 70 23.64 -15.30 -7.03
N LEU A 71 23.38 -15.37 -5.72
CA LEU A 71 23.51 -14.25 -4.80
C LEU A 71 24.94 -14.20 -4.23
N PRO A 72 25.57 -13.02 -4.15
CA PRO A 72 26.86 -12.89 -3.47
C PRO A 72 26.73 -13.30 -1.99
N ALA A 73 27.64 -14.15 -1.50
CA ALA A 73 27.64 -14.57 -0.09
C ALA A 73 27.78 -13.40 0.90
N SER A 74 28.34 -12.27 0.45
CA SER A 74 28.50 -11.05 1.26
C SER A 74 27.28 -10.12 1.22
N LEU A 75 26.22 -10.45 0.47
CA LEU A 75 25.07 -9.57 0.29
C LEU A 75 24.34 -9.31 1.61
N ASP A 76 24.10 -10.36 2.40
CA ASP A 76 23.40 -10.23 3.69
C ASP A 76 24.20 -9.41 4.69
N MET A 77 25.53 -9.61 4.73
CA MET A 77 26.43 -8.78 5.53
C MET A 77 26.43 -7.32 5.06
N PHE A 78 26.33 -7.07 3.76
CA PHE A 78 26.24 -5.72 3.20
C PHE A 78 24.92 -5.04 3.60
N ILE A 79 23.79 -5.75 3.49
CA ILE A 79 22.45 -5.27 3.89
C ILE A 79 22.47 -4.91 5.38
N LEU A 80 22.85 -5.86 6.24
CA LEU A 80 22.85 -5.67 7.70
C LEU A 80 23.82 -4.57 8.14
N SER A 81 25.02 -4.51 7.53
CA SER A 81 25.99 -3.48 7.87
C SER A 81 25.47 -2.08 7.52
N ASN A 82 24.89 -1.90 6.33
CA ASN A 82 24.37 -0.58 5.93
C ASN A 82 23.10 -0.23 6.71
N TYR A 83 22.23 -1.19 6.99
CA TYR A 83 21.04 -0.94 7.80
C TYR A 83 21.42 -0.46 9.22
N ASN A 84 22.34 -1.17 9.88
CA ASN A 84 22.83 -0.78 11.22
C ASN A 84 23.60 0.54 11.21
N GLU A 85 24.39 0.82 10.17
CA GLU A 85 25.03 2.13 10.02
C GLU A 85 23.98 3.24 9.84
N ALA A 86 22.91 3.01 9.08
CA ALA A 86 21.84 3.99 8.93
C ALA A 86 21.21 4.35 10.28
N ILE A 87 20.85 3.34 11.08
CA ILE A 87 20.31 3.52 12.45
C ILE A 87 21.34 4.23 13.33
N SER A 88 22.60 3.77 13.33
CA SER A 88 23.67 4.34 14.17
C SER A 88 23.93 5.80 13.84
N LYS A 89 23.97 6.17 12.56
CA LYS A 89 24.15 7.57 12.12
C LYS A 89 22.93 8.44 12.44
N LEU A 90 21.72 7.88 12.40
CA LEU A 90 20.49 8.58 12.77
C LEU A 90 20.46 8.84 14.29
N ALA A 91 20.77 7.83 15.10
CA ALA A 91 20.76 7.92 16.56
C ALA A 91 21.93 8.73 17.13
N ASN A 92 23.12 8.61 16.54
CA ASN A 92 24.35 9.25 17.02
C ASN A 92 24.76 10.44 16.15
N SER A 93 23.82 11.35 15.87
CA SER A 93 24.13 12.57 15.13
C SER A 93 25.08 13.46 15.94
N GLN A 94 26.37 13.42 15.57
CA GLN A 94 27.51 13.84 16.40
C GLN A 94 27.57 15.31 16.82
N ASN A 95 26.61 16.21 16.49
CA ASN A 95 26.57 17.61 16.97
C ASN A 95 25.25 18.37 16.72
N LYS A 96 24.22 17.75 16.12
CA LYS A 96 22.92 18.39 15.82
C LYS A 96 21.87 17.31 15.71
N GLU A 97 20.75 17.37 16.44
CA GLU A 97 19.67 16.39 16.25
C GLU A 97 19.29 16.30 14.76
N PRO A 98 19.08 15.09 14.22
CA PRO A 98 18.64 14.95 12.83
C PRO A 98 17.34 15.74 12.66
N ASP A 99 17.23 16.48 11.55
CA ASP A 99 15.97 17.15 11.27
C ASP A 99 14.85 16.14 11.04
N LEU A 100 13.62 16.62 11.24
CA LEU A 100 12.44 15.78 11.17
C LEU A 100 12.30 15.10 9.78
N SER A 101 12.61 15.82 8.70
CA SER A 101 12.61 15.28 7.34
C SER A 101 13.53 14.07 7.22
N THR A 102 14.74 14.15 7.76
CA THR A 102 15.72 13.04 7.74
C THR A 102 15.21 11.81 8.49
N ILE A 103 14.62 12.00 9.68
CA ILE A 103 14.06 10.89 10.47
C ILE A 103 12.95 10.19 9.69
N LEU A 104 12.00 10.97 9.15
CA LEU A 104 10.85 10.45 8.40
C LEU A 104 11.28 9.76 7.10
N THR A 105 12.26 10.32 6.38
CA THR A 105 12.85 9.68 5.19
C THR A 105 13.49 8.34 5.55
N CYS A 106 14.23 8.25 6.65
CA CYS A 106 14.77 6.97 7.13
C CYS A 106 13.66 5.98 7.49
N CYS A 107 12.60 6.41 8.19
CA CYS A 107 11.45 5.56 8.48
C CYS A 107 10.82 4.99 7.20
N ILE A 108 10.60 5.79 6.15
CA ILE A 108 10.07 5.29 4.87
C ILE A 108 10.99 4.24 4.25
N LEU A 109 12.31 4.48 4.25
CA LEU A 109 13.28 3.51 3.73
C LEU A 109 13.30 2.22 4.55
N PHE A 110 13.11 2.29 5.86
CA PHE A 110 13.03 1.11 6.73
C PHE A 110 11.72 0.36 6.55
N ILE A 111 10.59 1.04 6.34
CA ILE A 111 9.33 0.39 5.93
C ILE A 111 9.57 -0.42 4.66
N ILE A 112 10.17 0.18 3.63
CA ILE A 112 10.49 -0.50 2.37
C ILE A 112 11.42 -1.70 2.61
N LEU A 113 12.49 -1.50 3.40
CA LEU A 113 13.48 -2.53 3.69
C LEU A 113 12.87 -3.74 4.40
N GLU A 114 12.11 -3.51 5.48
CA GLU A 114 11.52 -4.58 6.27
C GLU A 114 10.39 -5.28 5.50
N SER A 115 9.59 -4.50 4.76
CA SER A 115 8.63 -5.04 3.80
C SER A 115 9.33 -5.97 2.79
N LEU A 116 10.44 -5.57 2.16
CA LEU A 116 11.21 -6.42 1.24
C LEU A 116 11.87 -7.64 1.90
N ARG A 117 12.10 -7.62 3.21
CA ARG A 117 12.60 -8.77 3.97
C ARG A 117 11.49 -9.73 4.38
N GLY A 118 10.24 -9.29 4.35
CA GLY A 118 9.08 -10.04 4.83
C GLY A 118 8.87 -9.87 6.34
N ASP A 119 9.51 -8.86 6.94
CA ASP A 119 9.31 -8.52 8.35
C ASP A 119 8.27 -7.41 8.45
N PHE A 120 7.00 -7.77 8.20
CA PHE A 120 5.90 -6.83 8.14
C PHE A 120 5.59 -6.19 9.49
N GLU A 121 5.88 -6.88 10.59
CA GLU A 121 5.71 -6.34 11.93
C GLU A 121 6.68 -5.17 12.17
N GLU A 122 7.96 -5.31 11.82
CA GLU A 122 8.91 -4.19 11.87
C GLU A 122 8.55 -3.08 10.88
N ALA A 123 8.05 -3.42 9.69
CA ALA A 123 7.58 -2.42 8.74
C ALA A 123 6.44 -1.56 9.34
N VAL A 124 5.47 -2.19 10.01
CA VAL A 124 4.38 -1.49 10.70
C VAL A 124 4.91 -0.69 11.90
N ARG A 125 5.88 -1.20 12.67
CA ARG A 125 6.52 -0.43 13.76
C ARG A 125 7.20 0.85 13.28
N HIS A 126 7.88 0.81 12.13
CA HIS A 126 8.47 2.02 11.51
C HIS A 126 7.40 3.00 11.03
N LEU A 127 6.31 2.49 10.46
CA LEU A 127 5.14 3.28 10.05
C LEU A 127 4.48 3.98 11.24
N GLU A 128 4.15 3.23 12.30
CA GLU A 128 3.63 3.75 13.56
C GLU A 128 4.51 4.83 14.15
N SER A 129 5.82 4.57 14.22
CA SER A 129 6.80 5.51 14.77
C SER A 129 6.82 6.82 13.97
N GLY A 130 6.83 6.74 12.64
CA GLY A 130 6.82 7.92 11.77
C GLY A 130 5.54 8.75 11.91
N ILE A 131 4.37 8.11 11.95
CA ILE A 131 3.08 8.80 12.12
C ILE A 131 2.96 9.39 13.54
N LYS A 132 3.47 8.71 14.56
CA LYS A 132 3.54 9.25 15.92
C LYS A 132 4.42 10.49 15.99
N ILE A 133 5.54 10.51 15.28
CA ILE A 133 6.40 11.70 15.21
C ILE A 133 5.66 12.83 14.49
N LEU A 134 4.97 12.55 13.37
CA LEU A 134 4.18 13.51 12.62
C LEU A 134 3.05 14.12 13.46
N SER A 135 2.22 13.28 14.09
CA SER A 135 1.09 13.74 14.93
C SER A 135 1.52 14.59 16.13
N ASN A 136 2.73 14.37 16.66
CA ASN A 136 3.29 15.19 17.73
C ASN A 136 4.01 16.45 17.23
N HIS A 137 4.22 16.58 15.91
CA HIS A 137 4.90 17.72 15.34
C HIS A 137 4.00 18.96 15.38
N ARG A 138 4.48 20.03 16.03
CA ARG A 138 3.85 21.34 15.99
C ARG A 138 4.64 22.25 15.04
N PRO A 139 4.01 22.80 13.98
CA PRO A 139 4.68 23.70 13.07
C PRO A 139 5.28 24.88 13.82
N GLN A 140 6.60 25.05 13.74
CA GLN A 140 7.28 26.18 14.39
C GLN A 140 7.11 27.49 13.61
N THR A 141 6.76 27.40 12.32
CA THR A 141 6.57 28.54 11.42
C THR A 141 5.17 28.53 10.82
N LEU A 142 4.62 29.72 10.56
CA LEU A 142 3.34 29.91 9.86
C LEU A 142 3.39 29.51 8.37
N LEU A 143 4.60 29.36 7.81
CA LEU A 143 4.79 28.95 6.42
C LEU A 143 4.81 27.40 6.31
N PRO A 144 4.13 26.82 5.31
CA PRO A 144 4.16 25.38 5.06
C PRO A 144 5.59 24.90 4.77
N ASN A 145 6.02 23.85 5.45
CA ASN A 145 7.22 23.11 5.04
C ASN A 145 6.82 22.05 4.02
N ASN A 146 6.98 22.36 2.73
CA ASN A 146 6.54 21.50 1.63
C ASN A 146 7.12 20.07 1.73
N GLU A 147 8.39 19.92 2.12
CA GLU A 147 9.04 18.60 2.25
C GLU A 147 8.36 17.75 3.33
N LEU A 148 8.07 18.34 4.49
CA LEU A 148 7.38 17.64 5.58
C LEU A 148 5.96 17.24 5.18
N GLN A 149 5.25 18.08 4.43
CA GLN A 149 3.89 17.78 3.97
C GLN A 149 3.89 16.67 2.91
N GLU A 150 4.89 16.64 2.03
CA GLU A 150 5.06 15.56 1.06
C GLU A 150 5.38 14.23 1.77
N LEU A 151 6.24 14.25 2.79
CA LEU A 151 6.50 13.09 3.65
C LEU A 151 5.23 12.64 4.40
N ALA A 152 4.49 13.58 4.99
CA ALA A 152 3.21 13.29 5.65
C ALA A 152 2.19 12.65 4.69
N THR A 153 2.22 13.05 3.41
CA THR A 153 1.37 12.46 2.37
C THR A 153 1.73 10.99 2.12
N ILE A 154 3.01 10.61 2.12
CA ILE A 154 3.42 9.20 2.04
C ILE A 154 2.94 8.41 3.26
N PHE A 155 3.23 8.93 4.46
CA PHE A 155 2.84 8.26 5.69
C PHE A 155 1.34 8.03 5.76
N HIS A 156 0.55 9.05 5.46
CA HIS A 156 -0.92 8.96 5.38
C HIS A 156 -1.38 7.94 4.35
N ALA A 157 -0.81 7.97 3.13
CA ALA A 157 -1.21 7.04 2.08
C ALA A 157 -0.92 5.58 2.45
N ILE A 158 0.26 5.28 3.01
CA ILE A 158 0.59 3.92 3.46
C ILE A 158 -0.30 3.53 4.65
N SER A 159 -0.48 4.43 5.62
CA SER A 159 -1.24 4.12 6.83
C SER A 159 -2.72 3.91 6.59
N SER A 160 -3.33 4.70 5.70
CA SER A 160 -4.75 4.57 5.37
C SER A 160 -5.03 3.20 4.74
N GLN A 161 -4.17 2.76 3.82
CA GLN A 161 -4.26 1.43 3.19
C GLN A 161 -4.01 0.27 4.19
N VAL A 162 -3.04 0.41 5.10
CA VAL A 162 -2.75 -0.62 6.12
C VAL A 162 -3.85 -0.68 7.19
N ALA A 163 -4.42 0.46 7.58
CA ALA A 163 -5.46 0.56 8.60
C ALA A 163 -6.75 -0.18 8.22
N ILE A 164 -7.07 -0.23 6.92
CA ILE A 164 -8.21 -0.99 6.41
C ILE A 164 -8.10 -2.46 6.76
N PHE A 165 -6.91 -3.00 7.01
CA PHE A 165 -6.72 -4.42 7.30
C PHE A 165 -6.30 -4.69 8.75
N ALA A 166 -6.37 -3.68 9.62
CA ALA A 166 -6.01 -3.81 11.02
C ALA A 166 -7.19 -4.26 11.89
N GLU A 167 -6.91 -5.03 12.95
CA GLU A 167 -7.92 -5.41 13.97
C GLU A 167 -8.25 -4.24 14.92
N ASP A 168 -7.32 -3.31 15.09
CA ASP A 168 -7.42 -2.17 15.99
C ASP A 168 -6.97 -0.87 15.34
N ARG A 169 -7.32 0.26 15.96
CA ARG A 169 -6.84 1.58 15.53
C ARG A 169 -5.35 1.74 15.86
N ILE A 170 -4.51 1.49 14.87
CA ILE A 170 -3.05 1.54 15.01
C ILE A 170 -2.49 2.98 14.83
N PHE A 171 -3.05 3.76 13.90
CA PHE A 171 -2.45 5.04 13.49
C PHE A 171 -3.27 6.26 13.95
N PRO A 172 -2.61 7.31 14.48
CA PRO A 172 -3.28 8.58 14.77
C PRO A 172 -3.53 9.39 13.49
N ASP A 173 -4.55 10.25 13.52
CA ASP A 173 -4.89 11.12 12.38
C ASP A 173 -3.84 12.21 12.15
N VAL A 174 -3.32 12.27 10.91
CA VAL A 174 -2.34 13.26 10.45
C VAL A 174 -2.84 14.07 9.25
N THR A 175 -4.13 13.99 8.92
CA THR A 175 -4.75 14.70 7.77
C THR A 175 -4.54 16.20 7.82
N HIS A 176 -4.46 16.78 9.02
CA HIS A 176 -4.19 18.21 9.25
C HIS A 176 -2.79 18.67 8.75
N LEU A 177 -1.86 17.75 8.50
CA LEU A 177 -0.51 18.04 7.99
C LEU A 177 -0.42 17.92 6.46
N LEU A 178 -1.45 17.38 5.81
CA LEU A 178 -1.44 17.14 4.37
C LEU A 178 -1.45 18.47 3.60
N MET A 179 -0.87 18.44 2.39
CA MET A 179 -0.94 19.59 1.51
C MET A 179 -2.41 19.88 1.17
N PRO A 180 -2.89 21.13 1.29
CA PRO A 180 -4.21 21.46 0.78
C PRO A 180 -4.24 21.17 -0.73
N PRO A 181 -5.33 20.59 -1.24
CA PRO A 181 -5.42 20.24 -2.66
C PRO A 181 -5.12 21.47 -3.52
N LYS A 182 -4.26 21.30 -4.53
CA LYS A 182 -3.90 22.38 -5.48
C LYS A 182 -5.19 23.06 -5.95
N LYS A 183 -5.26 24.40 -5.86
CA LYS A 183 -6.44 25.22 -6.20
C LYS A 183 -7.14 24.63 -7.43
N GLN A 184 -8.29 24.01 -7.18
CA GLN A 184 -9.05 23.31 -8.21
C GLN A 184 -9.42 24.31 -9.31
N ARG A 185 -9.11 23.98 -10.58
CA ARG A 185 -9.78 24.63 -11.71
C ARG A 185 -11.29 24.44 -11.53
N ARG A 186 -12.10 25.45 -11.88
CA ARG A 186 -13.56 25.44 -11.75
C ARG A 186 -14.11 24.06 -12.14
N LYS A 187 -14.68 23.36 -11.14
CA LYS A 187 -15.35 22.07 -11.31
C LYS A 187 -16.46 22.24 -12.33
N THR A 188 -16.44 21.51 -13.44
CA THR A 188 -17.69 21.20 -14.16
C THR A 188 -18.45 20.24 -13.26
N ASN A 189 -19.70 20.54 -12.91
CA ASN A 189 -20.46 19.74 -11.96
C ASN A 189 -20.51 18.26 -12.42
N GLY A 190 -19.98 17.36 -11.59
CA GLY A 190 -20.08 15.91 -11.79
C GLY A 190 -19.10 15.31 -12.81
N GLU A 191 -17.87 15.82 -12.90
CA GLU A 191 -16.83 15.28 -13.78
C GLU A 191 -15.44 15.32 -13.13
N PHE A 192 -14.65 14.26 -13.31
CA PHE A 192 -13.21 14.27 -12.98
C PHE A 192 -12.42 15.08 -14.02
N ARG A 193 -11.37 15.76 -13.56
CA ARG A 193 -10.42 16.55 -14.35
C ARG A 193 -9.43 15.65 -15.09
N ASP A 194 -8.90 14.65 -14.40
CA ASP A 194 -7.85 13.74 -14.85
C ASP A 194 -7.93 12.42 -14.06
N LEU A 195 -7.10 11.45 -14.44
CA LEU A 195 -7.02 10.16 -13.75
C LEU A 195 -6.49 10.31 -12.31
N ASP A 196 -5.71 11.36 -12.03
CA ASP A 196 -5.22 11.65 -10.68
C ASP A 196 -6.38 12.03 -9.75
N GLU A 197 -7.32 12.88 -10.20
CA GLU A 197 -8.51 13.20 -9.39
C GLU A 197 -9.39 11.97 -9.16
N ALA A 198 -9.53 11.08 -10.15
CA ALA A 198 -10.31 9.86 -9.98
C ALA A 198 -9.71 8.94 -8.90
N GLU A 199 -8.38 8.83 -8.87
CA GLU A 199 -7.62 8.10 -7.85
C GLU A 199 -7.67 8.78 -6.48
N ASP A 200 -7.50 10.11 -6.42
CA ASP A 200 -7.59 10.89 -5.18
C ASP A 200 -8.96 10.75 -4.50
N ILE A 201 -10.04 10.60 -5.28
CA ILE A 201 -11.38 10.36 -4.73
C ILE A 201 -11.50 8.95 -4.16
N MET A 202 -10.90 7.92 -4.79
CA MET A 202 -10.87 6.58 -4.20
C MET A 202 -10.05 6.53 -2.91
N ASN A 203 -8.91 7.22 -2.85
CA ASN A 203 -8.13 7.30 -1.61
C ASN A 203 -8.93 7.97 -0.46
N LYS A 204 -9.90 8.82 -0.78
CA LYS A 204 -10.80 9.38 0.24
C LYS A 204 -11.84 8.37 0.72
N PHE A 205 -12.18 7.35 -0.08
CA PHE A 205 -13.01 6.26 0.40
C PHE A 205 -12.28 5.47 1.49
N ASP A 206 -10.97 5.24 1.34
CA ASP A 206 -10.11 4.66 2.39
C ASP A 206 -10.18 5.50 3.67
N ASP A 207 -10.03 6.82 3.56
CA ASP A 207 -10.10 7.72 4.70
C ASP A 207 -11.49 7.73 5.37
N MET A 208 -12.56 7.70 4.56
CA MET A 208 -13.94 7.68 5.05
C MET A 208 -14.26 6.37 5.76
N ILE A 209 -13.88 5.21 5.19
CA ILE A 209 -14.13 3.92 5.85
C ILE A 209 -13.34 3.82 7.15
N ASN A 210 -12.09 4.27 7.17
CA ASN A 210 -11.29 4.29 8.39
C ASN A 210 -11.90 5.20 9.47
N HIS A 211 -12.42 6.36 9.08
CA HIS A 211 -13.10 7.26 10.00
C HIS A 211 -14.38 6.63 10.59
N ILE A 212 -15.22 6.03 9.73
CA ILE A 212 -16.45 5.35 10.16
C ILE A 212 -16.12 4.19 11.12
N SER A 213 -15.12 3.37 10.78
CA SER A 213 -14.75 2.19 11.56
C SER A 213 -14.12 2.53 12.91
N TRP A 214 -13.28 3.57 12.98
CA TRP A 214 -12.38 3.79 14.11
C TRP A 214 -12.61 5.05 14.94
N ASP A 215 -13.26 6.07 14.37
CA ASP A 215 -13.44 7.38 15.03
C ASP A 215 -14.87 7.67 15.44
N LEU A 216 -15.86 6.99 14.86
CA LEU A 216 -17.27 7.23 15.12
C LEU A 216 -17.87 6.17 16.04
N GLU A 217 -18.87 6.58 16.82
CA GLU A 217 -19.73 5.65 17.54
C GLU A 217 -20.61 4.92 16.53
N GLN A 218 -20.60 3.59 16.56
CA GLN A 218 -21.25 2.73 15.57
C GLN A 218 -22.75 2.53 15.88
N ASP A 219 -23.48 3.63 16.04
CA ASP A 219 -24.93 3.61 16.30
C ASP A 219 -25.74 3.44 15.01
N TRP A 220 -25.66 2.24 14.43
CA TRP A 220 -26.32 1.91 13.16
C TRP A 220 -27.85 1.88 13.24
N GLU A 221 -28.43 1.85 14.44
CA GLU A 221 -29.88 1.88 14.64
C GLU A 221 -30.46 3.30 14.53
N ASP A 222 -29.65 4.33 14.80
CA ASP A 222 -30.03 5.73 14.65
C ASP A 222 -29.71 6.24 13.24
N GLU A 223 -30.76 6.43 12.42
CA GLU A 223 -30.63 6.97 11.05
C GLU A 223 -30.05 8.40 11.02
N GLU A 224 -30.13 9.15 12.13
CA GLU A 224 -29.57 10.50 12.24
C GLU A 224 -28.13 10.52 12.76
N SER A 225 -27.56 9.37 13.11
CA SER A 225 -26.19 9.27 13.62
C SER A 225 -25.16 9.70 12.58
N GLU A 226 -24.02 10.21 13.06
CA GLU A 226 -22.92 10.62 12.19
C GLU A 226 -22.33 9.44 11.41
N CYS A 227 -22.30 8.22 11.99
CA CYS A 227 -21.79 7.03 11.30
C CYS A 227 -22.67 6.66 10.10
N VAL A 228 -24.00 6.65 10.25
CA VAL A 228 -24.95 6.40 9.16
C VAL A 228 -24.85 7.51 8.11
N ALA A 229 -24.77 8.77 8.53
CA ALA A 229 -24.63 9.89 7.60
C ALA A 229 -23.35 9.82 6.77
N GLN A 230 -22.21 9.45 7.37
CA GLN A 230 -20.94 9.28 6.65
C GLN A 230 -20.95 8.03 5.75
N TRP A 231 -21.57 6.94 6.20
CA TRP A 231 -21.77 5.73 5.41
C TRP A 231 -22.59 5.99 4.14
N VAL A 232 -23.70 6.73 4.25
CA VAL A 232 -24.52 7.11 3.09
C VAL A 232 -23.72 7.95 2.10
N LYS A 233 -22.91 8.90 2.57
CA LYS A 233 -22.01 9.69 1.71
C LYS A 233 -20.98 8.83 1.00
N LEU A 234 -20.40 7.84 1.69
CA LEU A 234 -19.44 6.90 1.11
C LEU A 234 -20.11 6.10 -0.02
N ARG A 235 -21.29 5.53 0.22
CA ARG A 235 -22.04 4.78 -0.79
C ARG A 235 -22.41 5.63 -2.00
N GLU A 236 -22.91 6.85 -1.79
CA GLU A 236 -23.21 7.78 -2.89
C GLU A 236 -21.94 8.13 -3.68
N GLY A 237 -20.83 8.33 -2.99
CA GLY A 237 -19.51 8.56 -3.58
C GLY A 237 -19.10 7.41 -4.52
N VAL A 238 -19.14 6.17 -4.03
CA VAL A 238 -18.80 4.98 -4.82
C VAL A 238 -19.74 4.80 -6.01
N LEU A 239 -21.05 4.93 -5.83
CA LEU A 239 -22.04 4.78 -6.91
C LEU A 239 -21.87 5.85 -8.01
N THR A 240 -21.59 7.10 -7.63
CA THR A 240 -21.44 8.19 -8.60
C THR A 240 -20.07 8.21 -9.28
N TRP A 241 -19.06 7.55 -8.70
CA TRP A 241 -17.68 7.54 -9.22
C TRP A 241 -17.62 6.98 -10.64
N GLU A 242 -18.27 5.85 -10.93
CA GLU A 242 -18.23 5.21 -12.25
C GLU A 242 -18.79 6.14 -13.34
N THR A 243 -19.89 6.83 -13.04
CA THR A 243 -20.50 7.79 -13.97
C THR A 243 -19.54 8.95 -14.28
N GLN A 244 -18.85 9.47 -13.27
CA GLN A 244 -17.87 10.54 -13.44
C GLN A 244 -16.63 10.04 -14.20
N PHE A 245 -16.19 8.82 -13.94
CA PHE A 245 -15.06 8.19 -14.60
C PHE A 245 -15.33 7.95 -16.09
N ASN A 246 -16.49 7.41 -16.44
CA ASN A 246 -16.86 7.19 -17.84
C ASN A 246 -16.92 8.51 -18.66
N ARG A 247 -17.33 9.62 -18.05
CA ARG A 247 -17.27 10.97 -18.67
C ARG A 247 -15.83 11.48 -18.85
N LEU A 248 -14.91 11.11 -17.97
CA LEU A 248 -13.49 11.40 -18.17
C LEU A 248 -12.94 10.57 -19.34
N LEU A 249 -13.23 9.28 -19.38
CA LEU A 249 -12.75 8.37 -20.44
C LEU A 249 -13.20 8.80 -21.83
N SER A 250 -14.37 9.41 -21.98
CA SER A 250 -14.83 9.92 -23.29
C SER A 250 -14.06 11.14 -23.80
N ARG A 251 -13.19 11.76 -22.98
CA ARG A 251 -12.45 12.99 -23.31
C ARG A 251 -10.95 12.78 -23.45
N ILE A 252 -10.40 11.71 -22.88
CA ILE A 252 -8.97 11.40 -22.90
C ILE A 252 -8.66 10.34 -23.95
N ASN A 253 -7.41 10.32 -24.42
CA ASN A 253 -6.93 9.20 -25.22
C ASN A 253 -6.70 7.99 -24.30
N THR A 254 -7.63 7.03 -24.32
CA THR A 254 -7.56 5.85 -23.43
C THR A 254 -6.39 4.93 -23.75
N ASP A 255 -5.85 5.00 -24.97
CA ASP A 255 -4.76 4.12 -25.38
C ASP A 255 -3.46 4.37 -24.61
N ASP A 256 -3.23 5.62 -24.19
CA ASP A 256 -2.02 6.02 -23.46
C ASP A 256 -2.02 5.56 -22.00
N PHE A 257 -3.18 5.18 -21.46
CA PHE A 257 -3.38 4.92 -20.03
C PHE A 257 -4.12 3.62 -19.73
N LYS A 258 -4.08 2.63 -20.65
CA LYS A 258 -4.88 1.39 -20.54
C LYS A 258 -4.74 0.69 -19.19
N GLU A 259 -3.52 0.46 -18.75
CA GLU A 259 -3.24 -0.26 -17.50
C GLU A 259 -3.75 0.52 -16.28
N ARG A 260 -3.54 1.84 -16.27
CA ARG A 260 -4.02 2.72 -15.19
C ARG A 260 -5.54 2.76 -15.15
N ILE A 261 -6.19 2.90 -16.30
CA ILE A 261 -7.66 2.89 -16.40
C ILE A 261 -8.22 1.55 -15.91
N LEU A 262 -7.58 0.44 -16.30
CA LEU A 262 -7.98 -0.89 -15.87
C LEU A 262 -7.84 -1.08 -14.35
N ASN A 263 -6.71 -0.63 -13.76
CA ASN A 263 -6.50 -0.69 -12.32
C ASN A 263 -7.58 0.10 -11.58
N LEU A 264 -7.83 1.36 -11.97
CA LEU A 264 -8.87 2.19 -11.34
C LEU A 264 -10.28 1.56 -11.42
N ARG A 265 -10.61 0.87 -12.53
CA ARG A 265 -11.88 0.13 -12.66
C ARG A 265 -11.96 -1.06 -11.73
N ILE A 266 -10.88 -1.84 -11.61
CA ILE A 266 -10.81 -2.97 -10.67
C ILE A 266 -11.00 -2.45 -9.25
N GLN A 267 -10.25 -1.43 -8.84
CA GLN A 267 -10.34 -0.85 -7.50
C GLN A 267 -11.74 -0.30 -7.19
N HIS A 268 -12.35 0.41 -8.12
CA HIS A 268 -13.74 0.87 -7.95
C HIS A 268 -14.73 -0.30 -7.83
N LYS A 269 -14.57 -1.35 -8.63
CA LYS A 269 -15.45 -2.51 -8.55
C LYS A 269 -15.33 -3.24 -7.21
N LEU A 270 -14.13 -3.30 -6.64
CA LEU A 270 -13.89 -3.86 -5.31
C LEU A 270 -14.60 -3.04 -4.22
N TRP A 271 -14.61 -1.71 -4.34
CA TRP A 271 -15.40 -0.85 -3.46
C TRP A 271 -16.90 -1.14 -3.53
N GLU A 272 -17.44 -1.38 -4.72
CA GLU A 272 -18.86 -1.78 -4.85
C GLU A 272 -19.13 -3.10 -4.14
N VAL A 273 -18.29 -4.12 -4.37
CA VAL A 273 -18.43 -5.44 -3.73
C VAL A 273 -18.32 -5.33 -2.20
N LEU A 274 -17.36 -4.55 -1.70
CA LEU A 274 -17.19 -4.31 -0.26
C LEU A 274 -18.43 -3.69 0.38
N LEU A 275 -19.00 -2.65 -0.23
CA LEU A 275 -20.17 -1.94 0.30
C LEU A 275 -21.52 -2.65 0.06
N GLU A 276 -21.57 -3.62 -0.85
CA GLU A 276 -22.68 -4.57 -0.97
C GLU A 276 -22.59 -5.64 0.13
N GLY A 277 -21.36 -6.10 0.44
CA GLY A 277 -20.96 -6.95 1.57
C GLY A 277 -21.63 -6.63 2.89
N GLU A 278 -21.47 -5.38 3.29
CA GLU A 278 -21.83 -4.85 4.60
C GLU A 278 -23.33 -4.61 4.76
N CYS A 279 -24.10 -4.51 3.67
CA CYS A 279 -25.55 -4.27 3.75
C CYS A 279 -26.38 -5.56 3.95
N ASN A 280 -25.87 -6.71 3.51
CA ASN A 280 -26.50 -8.02 3.69
C ASN A 280 -25.45 -9.10 3.42
N GLU A 281 -24.87 -9.65 4.48
CA GLU A 281 -23.85 -10.71 4.35
C GLU A 281 -24.37 -11.84 3.44
N ASP A 282 -25.61 -12.31 3.60
CA ASP A 282 -26.17 -13.42 2.81
C ASP A 282 -26.38 -13.15 1.31
N GLN A 283 -26.30 -11.90 0.82
CA GLN A 283 -26.59 -11.54 -0.58
C GLN A 283 -25.40 -10.96 -1.35
N ALA A 284 -24.32 -10.61 -0.67
CA ALA A 284 -23.17 -9.93 -1.26
C ALA A 284 -22.16 -10.85 -1.95
N ALA A 285 -22.59 -12.00 -2.46
CA ALA A 285 -21.73 -12.90 -3.21
C ALA A 285 -21.55 -12.39 -4.64
N ILE A 286 -20.30 -12.27 -5.10
CA ILE A 286 -20.03 -12.06 -6.52
C ILE A 286 -20.28 -13.37 -7.26
N THR A 287 -20.95 -13.31 -8.41
CA THR A 287 -21.15 -14.52 -9.21
C THR A 287 -19.81 -15.05 -9.72
N PRO A 288 -19.63 -16.38 -9.86
CA PRO A 288 -18.39 -16.94 -10.41
C PRO A 288 -18.06 -16.39 -11.80
N GLN A 289 -19.08 -16.08 -12.60
CA GLN A 289 -18.91 -15.50 -13.93
C GLN A 289 -18.32 -14.08 -13.85
N ASP A 290 -18.90 -13.20 -13.03
CA ASP A 290 -18.43 -11.83 -12.87
C ASP A 290 -17.05 -11.78 -12.22
N CYS A 291 -16.80 -12.67 -11.24
CA CYS A 291 -15.49 -12.80 -10.62
C CYS A 291 -14.43 -13.23 -11.64
N ASN A 292 -14.72 -14.20 -12.52
CA ASN A 292 -13.78 -14.62 -13.55
C ASN A 292 -13.47 -13.49 -14.55
N VAL A 293 -14.44 -12.64 -14.89
CA VAL A 293 -14.21 -11.44 -15.72
C VAL A 293 -13.25 -10.48 -15.03
N LEU A 294 -13.41 -10.24 -13.72
CA LEU A 294 -12.46 -9.42 -12.95
C LEU A 294 -11.08 -10.07 -12.87
N LEU A 295 -11.00 -11.39 -12.70
CA LEU A 295 -9.72 -12.10 -12.70
C LEU A 295 -9.00 -12.01 -14.05
N ASP A 296 -9.72 -12.05 -15.17
CA ASP A 296 -9.14 -11.81 -16.50
C ASP A 296 -8.57 -10.39 -16.64
N GLN A 297 -9.20 -9.40 -15.99
CA GLN A 297 -8.70 -8.02 -15.94
C GLN A 297 -7.49 -7.88 -15.03
N VAL A 298 -7.54 -8.44 -13.82
CA VAL A 298 -6.41 -8.47 -12.87
C VAL A 298 -5.21 -9.15 -13.52
N GLN A 299 -5.41 -10.27 -14.22
CA GLN A 299 -4.34 -11.01 -14.88
C GLN A 299 -3.58 -10.16 -15.92
N GLN A 300 -4.24 -9.20 -16.59
CA GLN A 300 -3.58 -8.28 -17.53
C GLN A 300 -2.58 -7.35 -16.83
N LEU A 301 -2.85 -6.98 -15.57
CA LEU A 301 -1.97 -6.14 -14.75
C LEU A 301 -1.01 -6.96 -13.86
N TRP A 302 -1.36 -8.22 -13.59
CA TRP A 302 -0.62 -9.12 -12.73
C TRP A 302 0.67 -9.62 -13.40
N CYS A 303 0.61 -9.87 -14.71
CA CYS A 303 1.65 -10.57 -15.44
C CYS A 303 2.76 -9.63 -15.96
N ASN A 304 3.89 -9.58 -15.24
CA ASN A 304 5.20 -9.35 -15.88
C ASN A 304 6.14 -10.53 -15.57
N PRO A 305 6.21 -11.56 -16.44
CA PRO A 305 6.85 -12.84 -16.13
C PRO A 305 8.37 -12.77 -15.91
N SER A 306 8.99 -11.61 -16.09
CA SER A 306 10.46 -11.48 -16.03
C SER A 306 10.98 -11.09 -14.64
N HIS A 307 10.17 -10.48 -13.78
CA HIS A 307 10.67 -9.87 -12.54
C HIS A 307 9.69 -9.94 -11.38
N SER A 308 10.21 -10.10 -10.17
CA SER A 308 9.47 -9.87 -8.93
C SER A 308 8.91 -8.44 -8.91
N HIS A 309 7.74 -8.24 -8.31
CA HIS A 309 7.18 -6.90 -8.09
C HIS A 309 7.25 -6.53 -6.61
N PHE A 310 7.61 -5.28 -6.33
CA PHE A 310 7.46 -4.64 -5.05
C PHE A 310 6.84 -3.25 -5.27
N GLY A 311 5.72 -2.99 -4.60
CA GLY A 311 5.01 -1.71 -4.65
C GLY A 311 4.67 -1.20 -3.25
N LEU A 312 4.47 0.11 -3.15
CA LEU A 312 4.03 0.78 -1.92
C LEU A 312 2.52 1.09 -1.91
N LYS A 313 1.78 0.50 -2.85
CA LYS A 313 0.33 0.57 -2.93
C LYS A 313 -0.21 -0.85 -2.75
N ILE A 314 -1.17 -1.01 -1.86
CA ILE A 314 -1.96 -2.24 -1.71
C ILE A 314 -3.04 -2.17 -2.78
N ASP A 315 -2.93 -3.00 -3.80
CA ASP A 315 -3.81 -2.93 -4.97
C ASP A 315 -4.30 -4.32 -5.42
N LEU A 316 -3.53 -5.04 -6.21
CA LEU A 316 -3.99 -6.25 -6.86
C LEU A 316 -3.93 -7.45 -5.93
N THR A 317 -3.00 -7.48 -4.97
CA THR A 317 -2.91 -8.60 -4.02
C THR A 317 -4.11 -8.58 -3.07
N ALA A 318 -4.48 -7.40 -2.57
CA ALA A 318 -5.71 -7.21 -1.82
C ALA A 318 -6.97 -7.46 -2.68
N ALA A 319 -6.97 -7.09 -3.96
CA ALA A 319 -8.06 -7.41 -4.89
C ALA A 319 -8.31 -8.91 -4.98
N LEU A 320 -7.25 -9.70 -5.17
CA LEU A 320 -7.35 -11.16 -5.22
C LEU A 320 -7.88 -11.74 -3.92
N TYR A 321 -7.43 -11.22 -2.78
CA TYR A 321 -7.95 -11.62 -1.48
C TYR A 321 -9.46 -11.31 -1.34
N GLN A 322 -9.89 -10.10 -1.65
CA GLN A 322 -11.31 -9.74 -1.57
C GLN A 322 -12.16 -10.61 -2.51
N LEU A 323 -11.73 -10.82 -3.75
CA LEU A 323 -12.44 -11.71 -4.69
C LEU A 323 -12.52 -13.16 -4.18
N TYR A 324 -11.51 -13.65 -3.45
CA TYR A 324 -11.55 -14.97 -2.83
C TYR A 324 -12.62 -15.06 -1.73
N VAL A 325 -12.75 -14.00 -0.93
CA VAL A 325 -13.73 -13.90 0.16
C VAL A 325 -15.15 -13.83 -0.40
N TYR A 326 -15.37 -12.98 -1.41
CA TYR A 326 -16.71 -12.70 -1.94
C TYR A 326 -17.21 -13.75 -2.96
N CYS A 327 -16.32 -14.52 -3.59
CA CYS A 327 -16.70 -15.59 -4.50
C CYS A 327 -16.66 -16.95 -3.79
N GLU A 328 -17.83 -17.58 -3.60
CA GLU A 328 -17.95 -18.85 -2.88
C GLU A 328 -17.59 -20.09 -3.71
N ASP A 329 -17.33 -19.92 -5.02
CA ASP A 329 -16.96 -21.02 -5.91
C ASP A 329 -15.50 -21.45 -5.73
N ASP A 330 -15.30 -22.71 -5.35
CA ASP A 330 -13.98 -23.28 -5.07
C ASP A 330 -13.05 -23.29 -6.30
N ALA A 331 -13.59 -23.42 -7.51
CA ALA A 331 -12.76 -23.37 -8.72
C ALA A 331 -12.21 -21.96 -8.95
N VAL A 332 -13.01 -20.93 -8.68
CA VAL A 332 -12.56 -19.52 -8.69
C VAL A 332 -11.54 -19.26 -7.58
N ARG A 333 -11.78 -19.73 -6.34
CA ARG A 333 -10.82 -19.63 -5.24
C ARG A 333 -9.47 -20.29 -5.57
N GLN A 334 -9.50 -21.48 -6.16
CA GLN A 334 -8.29 -22.18 -6.62
C GLN A 334 -7.56 -21.41 -7.74
N ARG A 335 -8.31 -20.78 -8.66
CA ARG A 335 -7.74 -19.92 -9.70
C ARG A 335 -7.01 -18.72 -9.08
N ILE A 336 -7.59 -18.09 -8.07
CA ILE A 336 -6.99 -16.96 -7.34
C ILE A 336 -5.67 -17.39 -6.67
N ILE A 337 -5.67 -18.50 -5.93
CA ILE A 337 -4.46 -19.07 -5.32
C ILE A 337 -3.38 -19.31 -6.38
N THR A 338 -3.77 -19.88 -7.52
CA THR A 338 -2.84 -20.13 -8.64
C THR A 338 -2.25 -18.83 -9.19
N MET A 339 -3.05 -17.76 -9.30
CA MET A 339 -2.56 -16.44 -9.71
C MET A 339 -1.57 -15.87 -8.70
N LEU A 340 -1.88 -15.95 -7.41
CA LEU A 340 -1.00 -15.50 -6.33
C LEU A 340 0.36 -16.22 -6.35
N ARG A 341 0.37 -17.55 -6.58
CA ARG A 341 1.60 -18.35 -6.72
C ARG A 341 2.36 -18.08 -8.02
N SER A 342 1.69 -17.62 -9.07
CA SER A 342 2.28 -17.47 -10.41
C SER A 342 3.30 -16.34 -10.50
N GLN A 343 3.22 -15.37 -9.59
CA GLN A 343 4.06 -14.18 -9.58
C GLN A 343 4.54 -13.90 -8.17
N ARG A 344 5.82 -13.56 -8.02
CA ARG A 344 6.33 -13.05 -6.75
C ARG A 344 6.06 -11.56 -6.65
N ARG A 345 5.03 -11.20 -5.88
CA ARG A 345 4.54 -9.84 -5.74
C ARG A 345 4.44 -9.49 -4.27
N ARG A 346 4.84 -8.26 -3.95
CA ARG A 346 4.73 -7.70 -2.61
C ARG A 346 4.23 -6.27 -2.67
N GLU A 347 3.23 -5.98 -1.85
CA GLU A 347 2.52 -4.70 -1.79
C GLU A 347 2.51 -4.22 -0.34
N ILE A 348 3.56 -3.49 0.06
CA ILE A 348 3.83 -3.09 1.45
C ILE A 348 3.86 -4.31 2.40
N VAL A 349 2.72 -4.61 3.05
CA VAL A 349 2.52 -5.68 4.03
C VAL A 349 1.89 -6.95 3.46
N TRP A 350 1.57 -6.96 2.16
CA TRP A 350 1.00 -8.12 1.48
C TRP A 350 2.05 -8.83 0.66
N ASP A 351 2.24 -10.14 0.90
CA ASP A 351 3.04 -11.02 0.04
C ASP A 351 2.14 -12.03 -0.67
N SER A 352 2.27 -12.13 -1.99
CA SER A 352 1.43 -13.04 -2.77
C SER A 352 1.66 -14.52 -2.42
N GLY A 353 2.88 -14.89 -2.05
CA GLY A 353 3.24 -16.25 -1.65
C GLY A 353 2.63 -16.59 -0.30
N GLU A 354 2.86 -15.75 0.71
CA GLU A 354 2.32 -15.95 2.07
C GLU A 354 0.78 -15.92 2.07
N LEU A 355 0.16 -15.02 1.29
CA LEU A 355 -1.28 -15.01 1.11
C LEU A 355 -1.78 -16.31 0.46
N ALA A 356 -1.09 -16.83 -0.56
CA ALA A 356 -1.47 -18.10 -1.17
C ALA A 356 -1.36 -19.27 -0.16
N ASP A 357 -0.29 -19.33 0.64
CA ASP A 357 -0.14 -20.31 1.71
C ASP A 357 -1.31 -20.26 2.69
N PHE A 358 -1.74 -19.05 3.06
CA PHE A 358 -2.88 -18.82 3.93
C PHE A 358 -4.20 -19.29 3.29
N LEU A 359 -4.48 -18.88 2.05
CA LEU A 359 -5.73 -19.21 1.35
C LEU A 359 -5.84 -20.69 0.96
N GLU A 360 -4.72 -21.38 0.76
CA GLU A 360 -4.68 -22.85 0.60
C GLU A 360 -5.12 -23.56 1.89
N ARG A 361 -4.69 -23.06 3.06
CA ARG A 361 -5.14 -23.58 4.36
C ARG A 361 -6.64 -23.32 4.58
N ASP A 362 -7.09 -22.11 4.29
CA ASP A 362 -8.51 -21.74 4.39
C ASP A 362 -9.39 -22.61 3.48
N LEU A 363 -8.99 -22.78 2.20
CA LEU A 363 -9.74 -23.61 1.25
C LEU A 363 -9.83 -25.06 1.72
N TRP A 364 -8.75 -25.59 2.31
CA TRP A 364 -8.74 -26.93 2.90
C TRP A 364 -9.66 -27.03 4.13
N GLN A 365 -9.68 -26.02 5.00
CA GLN A 365 -10.58 -25.98 6.16
C GLN A 365 -12.05 -25.91 5.73
N ARG A 366 -12.38 -25.13 4.71
CA ARG A 366 -13.74 -25.06 4.13
C ARG A 366 -14.18 -26.41 3.55
N ALA A 367 -13.30 -27.09 2.82
CA ALA A 367 -13.59 -28.41 2.26
C ALA A 367 -13.88 -29.48 3.33
N LEU A 368 -13.40 -29.28 4.56
CA LEU A 368 -13.66 -30.13 5.72
C LEU A 368 -14.83 -29.66 6.61
N GLY A 369 -15.44 -28.50 6.30
CA GLY A 369 -16.47 -27.89 7.12
C GLY A 369 -15.96 -27.30 8.44
N PHE A 370 -14.65 -27.03 8.56
CA PHE A 370 -14.09 -26.32 9.72
C PHE A 370 -14.16 -24.82 9.59
N GLN A 371 -14.29 -24.30 8.37
CA GLN A 371 -14.49 -22.89 8.11
C GLN A 371 -15.76 -22.69 7.30
N GLU A 372 -16.74 -22.03 7.92
CA GLU A 372 -18.04 -21.73 7.32
C GLU A 372 -18.26 -20.22 7.18
N GLU A 373 -17.51 -19.40 7.93
CA GLU A 373 -17.60 -17.94 7.83
C GLU A 373 -17.05 -17.45 6.49
N ARG A 374 -17.63 -16.34 5.99
CA ARG A 374 -17.18 -15.67 4.77
C ARG A 374 -15.71 -15.30 4.88
N TRP A 375 -15.36 -14.58 5.93
CA TRP A 375 -14.00 -14.14 6.19
C TRP A 375 -13.21 -15.29 6.79
N PRO A 376 -12.08 -15.70 6.18
CA PRO A 376 -11.12 -16.59 6.81
C PRO A 376 -10.79 -16.13 8.23
N ASP A 377 -10.65 -17.04 9.19
CA ASP A 377 -10.15 -16.71 10.53
C ASP A 377 -8.70 -16.22 10.39
N ILE A 378 -8.55 -14.92 10.22
CA ILE A 378 -7.26 -14.26 10.12
C ILE A 378 -6.92 -13.73 11.49
N GLY A 379 -5.71 -14.01 11.91
CA GLY A 379 -5.06 -13.44 13.06
C GLY A 379 -3.60 -13.85 12.99
N PRO A 380 -2.66 -13.02 13.48
CA PRO A 380 -1.26 -13.39 13.51
C PRO A 380 -1.12 -14.66 14.34
N SER A 381 -0.72 -15.77 13.71
CA SER A 381 -0.03 -16.80 14.49
C SER A 381 1.21 -16.11 15.06
N LYS A 382 1.46 -16.22 16.36
CA LYS A 382 2.70 -15.71 16.99
C LYS A 382 3.98 -16.28 16.34
N GLU A 383 3.84 -17.27 15.46
CA GLU A 383 4.90 -17.97 14.75
C GLU A 383 4.91 -17.67 13.23
N GLU A 384 3.88 -17.01 12.68
CA GLU A 384 3.77 -16.66 11.26
C GLU A 384 3.71 -15.14 11.12
N GLY A 385 4.68 -14.54 10.43
CA GLY A 385 4.74 -13.09 10.17
C GLY A 385 3.42 -12.54 9.63
N ALA A 386 3.11 -11.30 10.00
CA ALA A 386 1.77 -10.74 9.89
C ALA A 386 1.16 -10.79 8.46
N LEU A 387 0.03 -11.49 8.32
CA LEU A 387 -1.02 -11.15 7.35
C LEU A 387 -2.07 -10.35 8.12
N LEU A 388 -2.01 -9.02 8.03
CA LEU A 388 -3.07 -8.14 8.52
C LEU A 388 -4.25 -8.29 7.57
N VAL A 389 -5.39 -8.75 8.09
CA VAL A 389 -6.64 -8.73 7.34
C VAL A 389 -7.78 -8.27 8.22
N PHE A 390 -8.56 -7.36 7.64
CA PHE A 390 -9.74 -6.72 8.19
C PHE A 390 -10.71 -7.73 8.81
N ARG A 391 -11.07 -7.50 10.07
CA ARG A 391 -12.38 -7.86 10.61
C ARG A 391 -13.12 -6.54 10.85
N PRO A 392 -14.23 -6.23 10.15
CA PRO A 392 -15.12 -5.20 10.64
C PRO A 392 -15.60 -5.61 12.03
N LYS A 393 -15.47 -4.72 13.01
CA LYS A 393 -15.97 -4.98 14.37
C LYS A 393 -17.50 -5.10 14.27
N ARG A 394 -18.03 -6.26 14.67
CA ARG A 394 -19.46 -6.50 14.86
C ARG A 394 -20.06 -5.56 15.90
#